data_AF-A0A7C1C334-F1
#
_entry.id   AF-A0A7C1C334-F1
#
_cell.length_a   1.000
_cell.length_b   1.000
_cell.length_c   1.000
_cell.angle_alpha   90.00
_cell.angle_beta   90.00
_cell.angle_gamma   90.00
#
_symmetry.space_group_name_H-M   'P 1'
#
loop_
_entity.id
_entity.type
_entity.pdbx_description
1 polymer ?
#
loop_
_entity_poly.entity_id
_entity_poly.type
_entity_poly.pdbx_seq_one_letter_code
_entity_poly.pdbx_strand_id
1 'polypeptide(L)'
;MDIFSSLYPALLPAYLQNEEWDRVNWLINHLDDYAWGWSDLQQVIWKLEDPLWGGTPYGGCSAITSVGLQMNSDAVANGDGFVPMPGGWAMVCFVPTGTPPGQQNPLVQTVFVKVDP
;
A
#
# COMPACT_ATOMS: atom_id res chain seq x y z
N MET A 1 17.62 5.64 8.53
CA MET A 1 16.47 5.31 7.69
C MET A 1 16.19 6.54 6.85
N ASP A 2 16.10 6.35 5.55
CA ASP A 2 15.65 7.36 4.60
C ASP A 2 14.12 7.24 4.54
N ILE A 3 13.42 8.38 4.63
CA ILE A 3 11.96 8.43 4.82
C ILE A 3 11.36 9.09 3.58
N PHE A 4 10.39 8.42 2.98
CA PHE A 4 9.72 8.86 1.76
C PHE A 4 8.20 8.85 1.95
N SER A 5 7.50 9.79 1.32
CA SER A 5 6.03 9.84 1.36
C SER A 5 5.48 9.50 -0.02
N SER A 6 4.43 8.67 -0.04
CA SER A 6 3.65 8.37 -1.25
C SER A 6 3.01 9.61 -1.89
N LEU A 7 2.89 10.74 -1.15
CA LEU A 7 2.38 12.01 -1.68
C LEU A 7 3.36 12.70 -2.64
N TYR A 8 4.63 12.28 -2.68
CA TYR A 8 5.65 12.85 -3.55
C TYR A 8 6.25 11.76 -4.46
N PRO A 9 5.46 11.20 -5.41
CA PRO A 9 5.88 10.06 -6.21
C PRO A 9 7.18 10.32 -6.99
N ALA A 10 7.40 11.54 -7.46
CA ALA A 10 8.64 11.93 -8.17
C ALA A 10 9.90 11.94 -7.27
N LEU A 11 9.74 11.96 -5.94
CA LEU A 11 10.83 11.89 -4.96
C LEU A 11 11.05 10.48 -4.42
N LEU A 12 10.20 9.51 -4.78
CA LEU A 12 10.39 8.13 -4.40
C LEU A 12 11.61 7.54 -5.14
N PRO A 13 12.36 6.61 -4.52
CA PRO A 13 13.34 5.79 -5.23
C PRO A 13 12.67 4.99 -6.36
N ALA A 14 13.42 4.69 -7.43
CA ALA A 14 12.87 3.99 -8.61
C ALA A 14 12.15 2.67 -8.28
N TYR A 15 12.67 1.91 -7.30
CA TYR A 15 12.05 0.66 -6.82
C TYR A 15 10.75 0.85 -6.01
N LEU A 16 10.36 2.09 -5.67
CA LEU A 16 9.06 2.41 -5.04
C LEU A 16 8.15 3.20 -5.99
N GLN A 17 8.60 3.62 -7.17
CA GLN A 17 7.81 4.49 -8.05
C GLN A 17 6.68 3.77 -8.80
N ASN A 18 6.81 2.46 -9.02
CA ASN A 18 5.86 1.65 -9.79
C ASN A 18 4.90 0.83 -8.89
N GLU A 19 4.88 1.14 -7.60
CA GLU A 19 4.02 0.49 -6.63
C GLU A 19 2.64 1.17 -6.61
N GLU A 20 1.62 0.44 -6.18
CA GLU A 20 0.21 0.86 -6.20
C GLU A 20 -0.16 1.78 -5.02
N TRP A 21 0.69 2.78 -4.71
CA TRP A 21 0.56 3.60 -3.51
C TRP A 21 -0.71 4.44 -3.44
N ASP A 22 -1.20 4.90 -4.58
CA ASP A 22 -2.47 5.62 -4.69
C ASP A 22 -3.65 4.73 -4.30
N ARG A 23 -3.68 3.48 -4.78
CA ARG A 23 -4.70 2.48 -4.39
C ARG A 23 -4.56 2.05 -2.95
N VAL A 24 -3.35 1.88 -2.44
CA VAL A 24 -3.10 1.61 -1.01
C VAL A 24 -3.58 2.79 -0.14
N ASN A 25 -3.30 4.02 -0.56
CA ASN A 25 -3.80 5.22 0.11
C ASN A 25 -5.32 5.29 0.06
N TRP A 26 -5.94 4.98 -1.08
CA TRP A 26 -7.40 4.94 -1.22
C TRP A 26 -8.00 3.94 -0.24
N LEU A 27 -7.47 2.72 -0.21
CA LEU A 27 -7.94 1.64 0.65
C LEU A 27 -7.98 2.06 2.12
N ILE A 28 -6.88 2.61 2.63
CA ILE A 28 -6.77 3.00 4.04
C ILE A 28 -7.75 4.13 4.41
N ASN A 29 -8.09 5.00 3.47
CA ASN A 29 -9.05 6.08 3.71
C ASN A 29 -10.52 5.64 3.53
N HIS A 30 -10.77 4.40 3.13
CA HIS A 30 -12.12 3.84 2.90
C HIS A 30 -12.37 2.54 3.68
N LEU A 31 -11.54 2.22 4.68
CA LEU A 31 -11.70 1.00 5.47
C LEU A 31 -13.05 0.91 6.18
N ASP A 32 -13.64 2.05 6.54
CA ASP A 32 -14.94 2.11 7.22
C ASP A 32 -16.11 1.66 6.33
N ASP A 33 -15.89 1.51 5.02
CA ASP A 33 -16.90 1.00 4.07
C ASP A 33 -17.07 -0.54 4.16
N TYR A 34 -16.20 -1.23 4.92
CA TYR A 34 -16.15 -2.69 4.97
C TYR A 34 -16.27 -3.23 6.40
N ALA A 35 -16.82 -4.44 6.52
CA ALA A 35 -16.70 -5.24 7.75
C ALA A 35 -15.38 -6.04 7.72
N TRP A 36 -14.25 -5.34 7.76
CA TRP A 36 -12.91 -5.90 7.56
C TRP A 36 -12.24 -6.32 8.88
N GLY A 37 -11.30 -7.27 8.79
CA GLY A 37 -10.34 -7.59 9.84
C GLY A 37 -8.89 -7.40 9.37
N TRP A 38 -7.94 -7.45 10.31
CA TRP A 38 -6.51 -7.22 10.00
C TRP A 38 -5.95 -8.15 8.92
N SER A 39 -6.46 -9.39 8.83
CA SER A 39 -6.09 -10.31 7.75
C SER A 39 -6.54 -9.82 6.38
N ASP A 40 -7.74 -9.24 6.26
CA ASP A 40 -8.25 -8.74 4.98
C ASP A 40 -7.39 -7.57 4.48
N LEU A 41 -7.03 -6.65 5.37
CA LEU A 41 -6.15 -5.54 5.02
C LEU A 41 -4.77 -6.03 4.57
N GLN A 42 -4.17 -6.98 5.30
CA GLN A 42 -2.90 -7.58 4.90
C GLN A 42 -2.99 -8.26 3.52
N GLN A 43 -4.05 -9.02 3.27
CA GLN A 43 -4.27 -9.70 1.99
C GLN A 43 -4.39 -8.70 0.84
N VAL A 44 -5.12 -7.60 1.04
CA VAL A 44 -5.34 -6.61 -0.02
C VAL A 44 -4.06 -5.81 -0.31
N ILE A 45 -3.34 -5.37 0.72
CA ILE A 45 -2.04 -4.70 0.53
C ILE A 45 -1.09 -5.62 -0.25
N TRP A 46 -0.98 -6.90 0.16
CA TRP A 46 -0.16 -7.86 -0.57
C TRP A 46 -0.65 -8.03 -2.01
N LYS A 47 -1.95 -8.16 -2.25
CA LYS A 47 -2.48 -8.33 -3.61
C LYS A 47 -2.24 -7.12 -4.51
N LEU A 48 -2.20 -5.91 -3.96
CA LEU A 48 -1.83 -4.70 -4.69
C LEU A 48 -0.32 -4.66 -4.99
N GLU A 49 0.54 -5.08 -4.06
CA GLU A 49 2.00 -5.14 -4.26
C GLU A 49 2.45 -6.32 -5.15
N ASP A 50 1.73 -7.45 -5.11
CA ASP A 50 1.97 -8.63 -5.95
C ASP A 50 0.68 -8.99 -6.73
N PRO A 51 0.45 -8.36 -7.91
CA PRO A 51 -0.73 -8.62 -8.71
C PRO A 51 -0.76 -10.05 -9.27
N LEU A 52 0.37 -10.76 -9.28
CA LEU A 52 0.44 -12.16 -9.73
C LEU A 52 0.02 -13.15 -8.64
N TRP A 53 -0.01 -12.73 -7.37
CA TRP A 53 -0.45 -13.58 -6.28
C TRP A 53 -1.92 -13.98 -6.44
N GLY A 54 -2.19 -15.28 -6.55
CA GLY A 54 -3.54 -15.82 -6.80
C GLY A 54 -4.50 -15.82 -5.59
N GLY A 55 -4.12 -15.20 -4.47
CA GLY A 55 -4.94 -15.17 -3.25
C GLY A 55 -4.90 -16.46 -2.40
N THR A 56 -3.96 -17.37 -2.69
CA THR A 56 -3.72 -18.59 -1.88
C THR A 56 -2.77 -18.31 -0.73
N PRO A 57 -2.89 -18.98 0.44
CA PRO A 57 -2.03 -18.70 1.59
C PRO A 57 -0.54 -18.76 1.25
N TYR A 58 0.21 -17.71 1.58
CA TYR A 58 1.64 -17.60 1.25
C TYR A 58 2.35 -16.67 2.23
N GLY A 59 3.58 -17.04 2.64
CA GLY A 59 4.47 -16.19 3.45
C GLY A 59 3.86 -15.58 4.71
N GLY A 60 2.94 -16.29 5.39
CA GLY A 60 2.28 -15.81 6.60
C GLY A 60 1.01 -14.98 6.36
N CYS A 61 0.65 -14.72 5.10
CA CYS A 61 -0.67 -14.21 4.72
C CYS A 61 -1.65 -15.35 4.48
N SER A 62 -2.87 -15.19 4.99
CA SER A 62 -3.96 -16.14 4.82
C SER A 62 -4.55 -16.05 3.40
N ALA A 63 -5.39 -17.01 3.02
CA ALA A 63 -6.12 -16.95 1.75
C ALA A 63 -6.99 -15.69 1.71
N ILE A 64 -7.08 -15.06 0.54
CA ILE A 64 -7.90 -13.88 0.37
C ILE A 64 -9.39 -14.20 0.63
N THR A 65 -10.05 -13.40 1.45
CA THR A 65 -11.48 -13.58 1.76
C THR A 65 -12.37 -12.89 0.72
N SER A 66 -13.69 -13.10 0.80
CA SER A 66 -14.65 -12.33 0.00
C SER A 66 -14.59 -10.83 0.30
N VAL A 67 -14.32 -10.44 1.55
CA VAL A 67 -14.18 -9.05 1.96
C VAL A 67 -12.89 -8.46 1.38
N GLY A 68 -11.77 -9.18 1.48
CA GLY A 68 -10.51 -8.78 0.85
C GLY A 68 -10.63 -8.66 -0.68
N LEU A 69 -11.33 -9.59 -1.34
CA LEU A 69 -11.60 -9.48 -2.79
C LEU A 69 -12.41 -8.23 -3.14
N GLN A 70 -13.42 -7.89 -2.33
CA GLN A 70 -14.21 -6.67 -2.51
C GLN A 70 -13.34 -5.42 -2.32
N MET A 71 -12.63 -5.32 -1.20
CA MET A 71 -11.71 -4.22 -0.89
C MET A 71 -10.68 -4.01 -2.02
N ASN A 72 -10.08 -5.10 -2.52
CA ASN A 72 -9.13 -5.03 -3.64
C ASN A 72 -9.80 -4.54 -4.94
N SER A 73 -10.97 -5.10 -5.27
CA SER A 73 -11.72 -4.69 -6.45
C SER A 73 -12.06 -3.19 -6.42
N ASP A 74 -12.51 -2.70 -5.27
CA ASP A 74 -12.92 -1.31 -5.10
C ASP A 74 -11.71 -0.37 -5.12
N ALA A 75 -10.58 -0.77 -4.52
CA ALA A 75 -9.32 -0.02 -4.60
C ALA A 75 -8.77 0.05 -6.03
N VAL A 76 -8.83 -1.04 -6.80
CA VAL A 76 -8.44 -1.04 -8.22
C VAL A 76 -9.38 -0.19 -9.07
N ALA A 77 -10.67 -0.18 -8.77
CA ALA A 77 -11.65 0.58 -9.55
C ALA A 77 -11.61 2.09 -9.26
N ASN A 78 -11.24 2.50 -8.04
CA ASN A 78 -11.40 3.88 -7.58
C ASN A 78 -10.10 4.56 -7.08
N GLY A 79 -9.02 3.80 -6.91
CA GLY A 79 -7.79 4.29 -6.27
C GLY A 79 -6.79 4.98 -7.20
N ASP A 80 -6.94 4.84 -8.52
CA ASP A 80 -6.02 5.44 -9.49
C ASP A 80 -5.96 6.98 -9.33
N GLY A 81 -4.77 7.50 -9.06
CA GLY A 81 -4.55 8.92 -8.85
C GLY A 81 -5.13 9.48 -7.54
N PHE A 82 -5.55 8.63 -6.61
CA PHE A 82 -6.03 9.08 -5.30
C PHE A 82 -4.92 9.77 -4.50
N VAL A 83 -5.21 11.00 -4.08
CA VAL A 83 -4.34 11.79 -3.21
C VAL A 83 -5.10 12.08 -1.91
N PRO A 84 -4.64 11.56 -0.76
CA PRO A 84 -5.22 11.86 0.54
C PRO A 84 -5.28 13.37 0.80
N MET A 85 -6.46 13.87 1.17
CA MET A 85 -6.63 15.24 1.64
C MET A 85 -6.11 15.40 3.08
N PRO A 86 -5.85 16.64 3.55
CA PRO A 86 -5.60 16.90 4.96
C PRO A 86 -6.68 16.26 5.86
N GLY A 87 -6.23 15.55 6.90
CA GLY A 87 -7.07 14.73 7.78
C GLY A 87 -7.17 13.26 7.37
N GLY A 88 -6.82 12.91 6.13
CA GLY A 88 -6.70 11.54 5.66
C GLY A 88 -5.36 10.90 6.03
N TRP A 89 -5.12 9.71 5.49
CA TRP A 89 -3.92 8.90 5.75
C TRP A 89 -3.10 8.73 4.48
N ALA A 90 -1.80 8.91 4.57
CA ALA A 90 -0.85 8.63 3.51
C ALA A 90 0.18 7.60 3.96
N MET A 91 0.62 6.76 3.03
CA MET A 91 1.70 5.82 3.26
C MET A 91 3.06 6.55 3.29
N VAL A 92 3.88 6.19 4.28
CA VAL A 92 5.27 6.61 4.43
C VAL A 92 6.19 5.39 4.42
N CYS A 93 7.19 5.40 3.55
CA CYS A 93 8.18 4.35 3.40
C CYS A 93 9.44 4.68 4.21
N PHE A 94 9.93 3.70 4.95
CA PHE A 94 11.20 3.71 5.66
C PHE A 94 12.14 2.74 4.95
N VAL A 95 13.24 3.27 4.44
CA VAL A 95 14.27 2.52 3.73
C VAL A 95 15.58 2.60 4.53
N PRO A 96 16.35 1.50 4.70
CA PRO A 96 17.70 1.56 5.25
C PRO A 96 18.57 2.58 4.52
N THR A 97 19.25 3.43 5.29
CA THR A 97 20.14 4.45 4.72
C THR A 97 21.26 3.78 3.92
N GLY A 98 21.48 4.24 2.69
CA GLY A 98 22.49 3.70 1.78
C GLY A 98 21.99 2.56 0.88
N THR A 99 20.70 2.23 0.89
CA THR A 99 20.10 1.32 -0.10
C THR A 99 20.32 1.84 -1.53
N PRO A 100 20.96 1.07 -2.43
CA PRO A 100 21.21 1.49 -3.80
C PRO A 100 19.91 1.76 -4.58
N PRO A 101 19.86 2.80 -5.45
CA PRO A 101 18.68 3.11 -6.26
C PRO A 101 18.20 1.98 -7.19
N GLY A 102 19.09 1.04 -7.53
CA GLY A 102 18.80 -0.10 -8.41
C GLY A 102 18.63 -1.44 -7.69
N GLN A 103 18.47 -1.46 -6.37
CA GLN A 103 18.26 -2.71 -5.63
C GLN A 103 16.90 -3.33 -6.01
N GLN A 104 16.90 -4.61 -6.39
CA GLN A 104 15.69 -5.29 -6.87
C GLN A 104 14.70 -5.63 -5.75
N ASN A 105 15.19 -5.87 -4.52
CA ASN A 105 14.37 -6.20 -3.34
C ASN A 105 14.92 -5.47 -2.11
N PRO A 106 14.70 -4.15 -1.98
CA PRO A 106 15.10 -3.42 -0.80
C PRO A 106 14.26 -3.82 0.41
N LEU A 107 14.85 -3.75 1.60
CA LEU A 107 14.07 -3.82 2.82
C LEU A 107 13.31 -2.51 2.96
N VAL A 108 11.98 -2.58 2.91
CA VAL A 108 11.10 -1.42 3.02
C VAL A 108 10.15 -1.69 4.17
N GLN A 109 9.97 -0.71 5.04
CA GLN A 109 8.92 -0.73 6.07
C GLN A 109 7.94 0.40 5.77
N THR A 110 6.66 0.12 5.82
CA THR A 110 5.62 1.10 5.54
C THR A 110 4.79 1.39 6.78
N VAL A 111 4.38 2.64 6.93
CA VAL A 111 3.43 3.08 7.97
C VAL A 111 2.44 4.06 7.37
N PHE A 112 1.24 4.11 7.93
CA PHE A 112 0.26 5.12 7.57
C PHE A 112 0.34 6.29 8.54
N VAL A 113 0.45 7.49 7.99
CA VAL A 113 0.57 8.74 8.76
C VAL A 113 -0.55 9.68 8.36
N LYS A 114 -1.15 10.35 9.34
CA LYS A 114 -2.14 11.40 9.09
C LYS A 114 -1.50 12.52 8.26
N VAL A 115 -2.18 12.94 7.19
CA VAL A 115 -1.82 14.14 6.43
C VAL A 115 -2.27 15.36 7.22
N ASP A 116 -1.32 16.20 7.61
CA ASP A 116 -1.59 17.50 8.24
C ASP A 116 -1.72 18.60 7.18
N PRO A 117 -2.55 19.64 7.41
CA PRO A 117 -2.70 20.75 6.45
C PRO A 117 -1.46 21.65 6.33
#